data_AF-A0A9E4CR63-F1
#
_entry.id   AF-A0A9E4CR63-F1
#
_cell.length_a   1.000
_cell.length_b   1.000
_cell.length_c   1.000
_cell.angle_alpha   90.00
_cell.angle_beta   90.00
_cell.angle_gamma   90.00
#
_symmetry.space_group_name_H-M   'P 1'
#
loop_
_entity.id
_entity.type
_entity.pdbx_description
1 polymer ?
#
loop_
_entity_poly.entity_id
_entity_poly.type
_entity_poly.pdbx_seq_one_letter_code
_entity_poly.pdbx_strand_id
1 'polypeptide(L)'
;GFAPIKDVPKTRVYRLARWRNAQATAAAARPVIPPSVIDREPSAELRSDQRDSDSLPDYDVLDALLELLVDHDRGVEDAIAAGYDEALVVRVQRMLDRAEYKRRQAPPGVRISSKAFGRDRRVPITNRFDGRVASPAR
;
A
#
# COMPACT_ATOMS: atom_id res chain seq x y z
N GLY A 1 -3.05 6.15 -20.18
CA GLY A 1 -2.36 7.08 -19.25
C GLY A 1 -1.14 6.41 -18.63
N PHE A 2 -0.36 7.12 -17.83
CA PHE A 2 0.80 6.62 -17.09
C PHE A 2 0.66 6.99 -15.61
N ALA A 3 0.99 6.08 -14.69
CA ALA A 3 0.92 6.32 -13.24
C ALA A 3 2.33 6.44 -12.63
N PRO A 4 2.84 7.66 -12.38
CA PRO A 4 4.24 7.87 -11.96
C PRO A 4 4.58 7.30 -10.59
N ILE A 5 3.61 7.27 -9.68
CA ILE A 5 3.79 6.87 -8.27
C ILE A 5 3.08 5.56 -7.94
N LYS A 6 2.75 4.73 -8.93
CA LYS A 6 1.95 3.50 -8.71
C LYS A 6 2.60 2.50 -7.75
N ASP A 7 3.92 2.53 -7.65
CA ASP A 7 4.75 1.57 -6.90
C ASP A 7 5.44 2.24 -5.71
N VAL A 8 4.90 3.36 -5.23
CA VAL A 8 5.42 4.13 -4.11
C VAL A 8 4.43 4.01 -2.94
N PRO A 9 4.81 3.35 -1.82
CA PRO A 9 3.97 3.28 -0.63
C PRO A 9 3.62 4.68 -0.10
N LYS A 10 2.48 4.82 0.58
CA LYS A 10 1.95 6.13 0.97
C LYS A 10 2.90 6.87 1.92
N THR A 11 3.47 6.18 2.88
CA THR A 11 4.51 6.68 3.80
C THR A 11 5.71 7.23 3.03
N ARG A 12 6.15 6.53 1.97
CA ARG A 12 7.24 6.96 1.09
C ARG A 12 6.86 8.17 0.25
N VAL A 13 5.61 8.32 -0.19
CA VAL A 13 5.11 9.53 -0.87
C VAL A 13 5.28 10.76 0.03
N TYR A 14 4.85 10.70 1.29
CA TYR A 14 5.02 11.81 2.23
C TYR A 14 6.49 12.14 2.46
N ARG A 15 7.35 11.12 2.62
CA ARG A 15 8.79 11.30 2.76
C ARG A 15 9.42 11.99 1.54
N LEU A 16 9.04 11.58 0.33
CA LEU A 16 9.52 12.17 -0.91
C LEU A 16 9.04 13.62 -1.09
N ALA A 17 7.80 13.91 -0.72
CA ALA A 17 7.25 15.26 -0.77
C ALA A 17 8.02 16.22 0.14
N ARG A 18 8.27 15.80 1.40
CA ARG A 18 9.08 16.56 2.37
C ARG A 18 10.51 16.76 1.86
N TRP A 19 11.13 15.70 1.36
CA TRP A 19 12.47 15.77 0.76
C TRP A 19 12.52 16.76 -0.41
N ARG A 20 11.54 16.74 -1.33
CA ARG A 20 11.51 17.62 -2.50
C ARG A 20 11.42 19.10 -2.10
N ASN A 21 10.62 19.42 -1.10
CA ASN A 21 10.50 20.77 -0.56
C ASN A 21 11.78 21.23 0.16
N ALA A 22 12.44 20.33 0.89
CA ALA A 22 13.74 20.62 1.51
C ALA A 22 14.79 20.98 0.44
N GLN A 23 14.85 20.24 -0.67
CA GLN A 23 15.75 20.54 -1.79
C GLN A 23 15.45 21.90 -2.45
N ALA A 24 14.17 22.26 -2.60
CA ALA A 24 13.80 23.57 -3.14
C ALA A 24 14.23 24.71 -2.21
N THR A 25 14.00 24.56 -0.90
CA THR A 25 14.38 25.54 0.12
C THR A 25 15.89 25.70 0.19
N ALA A 26 16.66 24.60 0.12
CA ALA A 26 18.11 24.64 0.07
C ALA A 26 18.66 25.39 -1.15
N ALA A 27 17.92 25.38 -2.27
CA ALA A 27 18.21 26.17 -3.46
C ALA A 27 17.64 27.60 -3.42
N ALA A 28 17.28 28.10 -2.23
CA ALA A 28 16.63 29.41 -2.01
C ALA A 28 15.32 29.61 -2.81
N ALA A 29 14.66 28.52 -3.19
CA ALA A 29 13.36 28.53 -3.85
C ALA A 29 12.23 28.27 -2.85
N ARG A 30 11.01 28.68 -3.21
CA ARG A 30 9.81 28.37 -2.43
C ARG A 30 9.48 26.86 -2.48
N PRO A 31 8.81 26.29 -1.46
CA PRO A 31 8.30 24.93 -1.50
C PRO A 31 7.47 24.68 -2.76
N VAL A 32 7.76 23.58 -3.47
CA VAL A 32 7.05 23.22 -4.70
C VAL A 32 5.68 22.61 -4.37
N ILE A 33 5.60 21.88 -3.26
CA ILE A 33 4.38 21.24 -2.77
C ILE A 33 3.87 22.05 -1.58
N PRO A 34 2.61 22.52 -1.58
CA PRO A 34 2.06 23.24 -0.43
C PRO A 34 2.11 22.41 0.85
N PRO A 35 2.60 22.95 1.98
CA PRO A 35 2.65 22.23 3.27
C PRO A 35 1.29 21.71 3.71
N SER A 36 0.22 22.48 3.48
CA SER A 36 -1.16 22.08 3.80
C SER A 36 -1.61 20.77 3.15
N VAL A 37 -1.03 20.39 2.00
CA VAL A 37 -1.33 19.10 1.34
C VAL A 37 -0.55 17.95 1.99
N ILE A 38 0.63 18.22 2.54
CA ILE A 38 1.50 17.23 3.20
C ILE A 38 1.05 16.98 4.64
N ASP A 39 0.61 18.04 5.34
CA ASP A 39 0.23 18.00 6.74
C ASP A 39 -1.22 17.55 6.95
N ARG A 40 -2.00 17.47 5.86
CA ARG A 40 -3.33 16.88 5.90
C ARG A 40 -3.23 15.41 6.28
N GLU A 41 -4.07 15.00 7.23
CA GLU A 41 -4.22 13.60 7.59
C GLU A 41 -4.48 12.75 6.33
N PRO A 42 -3.84 11.58 6.22
CA PRO A 42 -4.06 10.68 5.10
C PRO A 42 -5.54 10.28 5.00
N SER A 43 -6.25 10.78 3.98
CA SER A 43 -7.66 10.48 3.74
C SER A 43 -7.90 10.27 2.23
N ALA A 44 -8.46 9.13 1.83
CA ALA A 44 -8.93 8.85 0.47
C ALA A 44 -10.31 9.47 0.29
N GLU A 45 -10.31 10.79 0.16
CA GLU A 45 -11.51 11.54 -0.15
C GLU A 45 -11.93 11.26 -1.60
N LEU A 46 -12.80 10.27 -1.77
CA LEU A 46 -13.63 10.13 -2.97
C LEU A 46 -15.14 10.26 -2.66
N ARG A 47 -15.52 10.56 -1.41
CA ARG A 47 -16.87 11.00 -0.97
C ARG A 47 -16.77 11.95 0.23
N SER A 48 -17.71 12.90 0.34
CA SER A 48 -17.80 13.95 1.38
C SER A 48 -17.86 13.48 2.83
N ASP A 49 -18.07 12.18 3.03
CA ASP A 49 -18.54 11.56 4.25
C ASP A 49 -17.84 10.22 4.55
N GLN A 50 -16.83 9.84 3.76
CA GLN A 50 -16.05 8.60 3.96
C GLN A 50 -14.61 8.94 4.41
N ARG A 51 -14.22 8.52 5.61
CA ARG A 51 -12.83 8.63 6.09
C ARG A 51 -12.10 7.30 5.88
N ASP A 52 -10.85 7.34 5.43
CA ASP A 52 -10.00 6.13 5.32
C ASP A 52 -9.81 5.42 6.65
N SER A 53 -9.75 6.19 7.74
CA SER A 53 -9.57 5.69 9.09
C SER A 53 -10.70 4.77 9.56
N ASP A 54 -11.88 4.83 8.93
CA ASP A 54 -12.99 3.92 9.23
C ASP A 54 -12.77 2.52 8.63
N SER A 55 -11.90 2.39 7.61
CA SER A 55 -11.82 1.17 6.79
C SER A 55 -10.39 0.71 6.44
N LEU A 56 -9.36 1.44 6.83
CA LEU A 56 -7.95 1.05 6.74
C LEU A 56 -7.23 1.24 8.09
N PRO A 57 -6.22 0.41 8.40
CA PRO A 57 -5.29 0.70 9.50
C PRO A 57 -4.41 1.90 9.15
N ASP A 58 -3.70 2.43 10.14
CA ASP A 58 -2.72 3.50 9.93
C ASP A 58 -1.72 3.14 8.81
N TYR A 59 -1.38 4.12 7.98
CA TYR A 59 -0.55 3.90 6.80
C TYR A 59 0.84 3.35 7.13
N ASP A 60 1.41 3.68 8.29
CA ASP A 60 2.69 3.10 8.73
C ASP A 60 2.57 1.59 8.95
N VAL A 61 1.48 1.14 9.56
CA VAL A 61 1.19 -0.28 9.79
C VAL A 61 0.81 -0.97 8.46
N LEU A 62 -0.02 -0.31 7.65
CA LEU A 62 -0.47 -0.83 6.36
C LEU A 62 0.70 -1.05 5.40
N ASP A 63 1.55 -0.05 5.22
CA ASP A 63 2.66 -0.11 4.27
C ASP A 63 3.67 -1.17 4.69
N ALA A 64 3.99 -1.27 5.99
CA ALA A 64 4.90 -2.30 6.50
C ALA A 64 4.34 -3.72 6.33
N LEU A 65 3.03 -3.90 6.56
CA LEU A 65 2.38 -5.19 6.34
C LEU A 65 2.31 -5.54 4.84
N LEU A 66 2.05 -4.56 3.96
CA LEU A 66 2.05 -4.77 2.52
C LEU A 66 3.44 -5.11 1.99
N GLU A 67 4.49 -4.47 2.50
CA GLU A 67 5.89 -4.82 2.19
C GLU A 67 6.17 -6.30 2.53
N LEU A 68 5.74 -6.75 3.70
CA LEU A 68 5.91 -8.14 4.12
C LEU A 68 5.12 -9.13 3.23
N LEU A 69 3.83 -8.84 2.97
CA LEU A 69 2.95 -9.73 2.19
C LEU A 69 3.25 -9.74 0.69
N VAL A 70 3.79 -8.65 0.14
CA VAL A 70 3.96 -8.47 -1.31
C VAL A 70 5.42 -8.47 -1.71
N ASP A 71 6.22 -7.57 -1.17
CA ASP A 71 7.62 -7.39 -1.58
C ASP A 71 8.51 -8.55 -1.09
N HIS A 72 8.18 -9.12 0.08
CA HIS A 72 8.88 -10.26 0.68
C HIS A 72 8.16 -11.61 0.50
N ASP A 73 7.01 -11.63 -0.17
CA ASP A 73 6.23 -12.84 -0.49
C ASP A 73 5.90 -13.72 0.74
N ARG A 74 5.72 -13.09 1.91
CA ARG A 74 5.40 -13.79 3.15
C ARG A 74 3.90 -14.07 3.25
N GLY A 75 3.56 -15.20 3.86
CA GLY A 75 2.17 -15.62 4.05
C GLY A 75 1.46 -14.92 5.22
N VAL A 76 0.17 -15.20 5.38
CA VAL A 76 -0.62 -14.73 6.54
C VAL A 76 0.01 -15.19 7.85
N GLU A 77 0.43 -16.45 7.93
CA GLU A 77 1.05 -17.04 9.13
C GLU A 77 2.37 -16.37 9.50
N ASP A 78 3.18 -16.03 8.49
CA ASP A 78 4.44 -15.31 8.69
C ASP A 78 4.22 -13.90 9.24
N ALA A 79 3.22 -13.18 8.74
CA ALA A 79 2.86 -11.85 9.21
C ALA A 79 2.39 -11.89 10.67
N ILE A 80 1.60 -12.90 11.05
CA ILE A 80 1.17 -13.11 12.43
C ILE A 80 2.39 -13.42 13.32
N ALA A 81 3.30 -14.30 12.85
CA ALA A 81 4.54 -14.61 13.57
C ALA A 81 5.48 -13.40 13.72
N ALA A 82 5.41 -12.43 12.80
CA ALA A 82 6.11 -11.15 12.88
C ALA A 82 5.48 -10.15 13.88
N GLY A 83 4.39 -10.53 14.56
CA GLY A 83 3.77 -9.75 15.63
C GLY A 83 2.57 -8.89 15.21
N TYR A 84 2.09 -9.03 13.97
CA TYR A 84 0.86 -8.36 13.55
C TYR A 84 -0.39 -9.09 14.05
N ASP A 85 -1.42 -8.32 14.41
CA ASP A 85 -2.72 -8.87 14.81
C ASP A 85 -3.35 -9.73 13.70
N GLU A 86 -3.83 -10.93 14.03
CA GLU A 86 -4.39 -11.87 13.06
C GLU A 86 -5.59 -11.28 12.31
N ALA A 87 -6.49 -10.59 13.02
CA ALA A 87 -7.68 -10.03 12.41
C ALA A 87 -7.30 -8.93 11.40
N LEU A 88 -6.29 -8.13 11.73
CA LEU A 88 -5.72 -7.13 10.85
C LEU A 88 -5.08 -7.76 9.60
N VAL A 89 -4.20 -8.74 9.76
CA VAL A 89 -3.51 -9.41 8.64
C VAL A 89 -4.52 -10.02 7.67
N VAL A 90 -5.50 -10.79 8.19
CA VAL A 90 -6.53 -11.43 7.38
C VAL A 90 -7.38 -10.39 6.65
N ARG A 91 -7.72 -9.28 7.32
CA ARG A 91 -8.47 -8.19 6.69
C ARG A 91 -7.68 -7.56 5.55
N VAL A 92 -6.40 -7.21 5.75
CA VAL A 92 -5.55 -6.61 4.72
C VAL A 92 -5.32 -7.56 3.55
N GLN A 93 -5.06 -8.83 3.81
CA GLN A 93 -4.95 -9.86 2.76
C GLN A 93 -6.23 -9.93 1.91
N ARG A 94 -7.41 -9.95 2.53
CA ARG A 94 -8.69 -9.93 1.80
C ARG A 94 -8.89 -8.66 0.99
N MET A 95 -8.50 -7.51 1.51
CA MET A 95 -8.55 -6.25 0.77
C MET A 95 -7.60 -6.28 -0.44
N LEU A 96 -6.40 -6.84 -0.26
CA LEU A 96 -5.43 -7.04 -1.31
C LEU A 96 -6.00 -7.89 -2.44
N ASP A 97 -6.59 -9.04 -2.13
CA ASP A 97 -7.13 -9.95 -3.14
C ASP A 97 -8.34 -9.34 -3.88
N ARG A 98 -9.25 -8.67 -3.15
CA ARG A 98 -10.39 -7.96 -3.75
C ARG A 98 -9.97 -6.79 -4.64
N ALA A 99 -8.82 -6.18 -4.40
CA ALA A 99 -8.32 -5.08 -5.21
C ALA A 99 -7.70 -5.55 -6.56
N GLU A 100 -7.55 -6.86 -6.78
CA GLU A 100 -6.88 -7.37 -7.99
C GLU A 100 -7.53 -6.92 -9.30
N TYR A 101 -8.87 -6.91 -9.36
CA TYR A 101 -9.58 -6.47 -10.55
C TYR A 101 -9.30 -5.00 -10.89
N LYS A 102 -9.13 -4.14 -9.86
CA LYS A 102 -8.78 -2.73 -10.03
C LYS A 102 -7.36 -2.57 -10.56
N ARG A 103 -6.42 -3.37 -10.03
CA ARG A 103 -5.00 -3.33 -10.42
C ARG A 103 -4.77 -3.76 -11.87
N ARG A 104 -5.53 -4.73 -12.37
CA ARG A 104 -5.43 -5.17 -13.78
C ARG A 104 -5.87 -4.10 -14.78
N GLN A 105 -6.70 -3.15 -14.35
CA GLN A 105 -7.15 -2.01 -15.16
C GLN A 105 -6.25 -0.78 -15.00
N ALA A 106 -5.26 -0.82 -14.08
CA ALA A 106 -4.39 0.31 -13.83
C ALA A 106 -3.43 0.55 -15.01
N PRO A 107 -3.12 1.82 -15.32
CA PRO A 107 -2.14 2.14 -16.35
C PRO A 107 -0.72 1.64 -16.01
N PRO A 108 0.17 1.52 -16.99
CA PRO A 108 1.58 1.29 -16.74
C PRO A 108 2.20 2.40 -15.87
N GLY A 109 3.30 2.09 -15.21
CA GLY A 109 4.00 3.00 -14.30
C GLY A 109 5.37 2.45 -13.92
N VAL A 110 6.16 3.27 -13.22
CA VAL A 110 7.52 2.91 -12.79
C VAL A 110 7.47 1.82 -11.72
N ARG A 111 8.44 0.90 -11.76
CA ARG A 111 8.70 -0.08 -10.70
C ARG A 111 9.93 0.35 -9.90
N ILE A 112 9.81 0.37 -8.58
CA ILE A 112 10.90 0.63 -7.64
C ILE A 112 11.00 -0.45 -6.55
N SER A 113 9.98 -1.29 -6.35
CA SER A 113 10.04 -2.42 -5.42
C SER A 113 10.68 -3.66 -6.07
N SER A 114 11.03 -4.64 -5.23
CA SER A 114 11.50 -5.96 -5.66
C SER A 114 10.43 -6.72 -6.44
N LYS A 115 9.18 -6.62 -5.99
CA LYS A 115 8.01 -7.32 -6.55
C LYS A 115 6.85 -6.34 -6.75
N ALA A 116 6.68 -5.87 -7.99
CA ALA A 116 5.61 -4.93 -8.30
C ALA A 116 4.26 -5.62 -8.52
N PHE A 117 3.19 -4.88 -8.22
CA PHE A 117 1.85 -5.25 -8.68
C PHE A 117 1.78 -5.29 -10.22
N GLY A 118 1.21 -6.38 -10.75
CA GLY A 118 1.02 -6.58 -12.18
C GLY A 118 1.82 -7.76 -12.73
N ARG A 119 2.96 -7.50 -13.38
CA ARG A 119 3.73 -8.58 -14.04
C ARG A 119 4.29 -9.58 -13.05
N ASP A 120 4.80 -9.10 -11.90
CA ASP A 120 5.59 -9.88 -10.94
C ASP A 120 4.71 -10.58 -9.88
N ARG A 121 3.49 -10.09 -9.65
CA ARG A 121 2.48 -10.74 -8.80
C ARG A 121 1.16 -10.88 -9.57
N ARG A 122 0.83 -12.12 -9.94
CA ARG A 122 -0.42 -12.46 -10.66
C ARG A 122 -1.27 -13.38 -9.81
N VAL A 123 -2.37 -12.86 -9.29
CA VAL A 123 -3.40 -13.66 -8.61
C VAL A 123 -4.67 -13.69 -9.46
N PRO A 124 -5.48 -14.77 -9.41
CA PRO A 124 -6.74 -14.81 -10.13
C PRO A 124 -7.70 -13.73 -9.61
N ILE A 125 -8.52 -13.14 -10.50
CA ILE A 125 -9.57 -12.17 -10.08
C ILE A 125 -10.63 -12.89 -9.26
N THR A 126 -11.10 -14.03 -9.77
CA THR A 126 -12.00 -14.92 -9.04
C THR A 126 -11.15 -15.77 -8.10
N ASN A 127 -11.04 -15.34 -6.85
CA ASN A 127 -10.26 -16.01 -5.82
C ASN A 127 -11.09 -16.18 -4.54
N ARG A 128 -11.12 -17.40 -3.99
CA ARG A 128 -11.71 -17.72 -2.67
C ARG A 128 -10.68 -18.29 -1.68
N PHE A 129 -9.40 -18.32 -2.05
CA PHE A 129 -8.32 -18.71 -1.15
C PHE A 129 -8.22 -17.69 0.00
N ASP A 130 -8.12 -18.17 1.23
CA ASP A 130 -8.10 -17.33 2.44
C ASP A 130 -6.71 -17.17 3.06
N GLY A 131 -5.67 -17.66 2.38
CA GLY A 131 -4.27 -17.45 2.77
C GLY A 131 -3.78 -18.35 3.90
N ARG A 132 -4.65 -19.20 4.47
CA ARG A 132 -4.27 -20.14 5.52
C ARG A 132 -3.79 -21.44 4.90
N VAL A 133 -2.67 -21.97 5.38
CA VAL A 133 -2.29 -23.33 5.01
C VAL A 133 -3.20 -24.25 5.84
N ALA A 134 -3.99 -25.08 5.17
CA ALA A 134 -4.76 -26.10 5.89
C ALA A 134 -3.78 -26.93 6.71
N SER A 135 -3.91 -26.90 8.04
CA SER A 135 -3.14 -27.80 8.91
C SER A 135 -3.41 -29.23 8.43
N PRO A 136 -2.39 -30.05 8.14
CA PRO A 136 -2.63 -31.40 7.68
C PRO A 136 -3.47 -32.10 8.74
N ALA A 137 -4.63 -32.63 8.34
CA ALA A 137 -5.48 -33.40 9.22
C ALA A 137 -4.63 -34.50 9.89
N ARG A 138 -4.58 -34.48 11.22
CA ARG A 138 -3.96 -35.56 12.00
C ARG A 138 -4.82 -36.81 11.97
#